data_AF-A0A8T6RNL0-F1
#
_entry.id   AF-A0A8T6RNL0-F1
#
_cell.length_a   1.000
_cell.length_b   1.000
_cell.length_c   1.000
_cell.angle_alpha   90.00
_cell.angle_beta   90.00
_cell.angle_gamma   90.00
#
_symmetry.space_group_name_H-M   'P 1'
#
loop_
_entity.id
_entity.type
_entity.pdbx_description
1 polymer ?
#
loop_
_entity_poly.entity_id
_entity_poly.type
_entity_poly.pdbx_seq_one_letter_code
_entity_poly.pdbx_strand_id
1 'polypeptide(L)'
;MDKENLNKKEQSYIAPCGIYCGACDAYLGKSKELAKELHRILDGFNILDVAPVVLGTDQNKIKSFMKILKKWSKGINCKGCNGGGGNPMCPIIKCTKQKNFLTCTECENFPCQPSEEDGKMPLMNKAGMLELISKRYGYWNIENLKRIKEIGYKKFIEEMQEKVKKGFLTSDVITKEMLFSKFVQQIENSEK
;
A
#
# COMPACT_ATOMS: atom_id res chain seq x y z
N MET A 1 -3.06 -12.03 -22.50
CA MET A 1 -3.69 -11.23 -21.44
C MET A 1 -4.26 -9.95 -22.05
N ASP A 2 -5.28 -9.36 -21.45
CA ASP A 2 -6.18 -8.33 -21.99
C ASP A 2 -5.83 -6.88 -21.54
N LYS A 3 -4.54 -6.59 -21.28
CA LYS A 3 -4.13 -5.26 -20.75
C LYS A 3 -4.48 -4.10 -21.67
N GLU A 4 -4.48 -4.32 -22.98
CA GLU A 4 -4.81 -3.31 -24.00
C GLU A 4 -6.28 -2.88 -23.93
N ASN A 5 -7.13 -3.68 -23.29
CA ASN A 5 -8.56 -3.38 -23.10
C ASN A 5 -8.81 -2.49 -21.86
N LEU A 6 -7.77 -2.15 -21.09
CA LEU A 6 -7.90 -1.33 -19.89
C LEU A 6 -7.65 0.14 -20.18
N ASN A 7 -8.51 1.00 -19.66
CA ASN A 7 -8.24 2.44 -19.65
C ASN A 7 -7.19 2.81 -18.58
N LYS A 8 -6.67 4.05 -18.62
CA LYS A 8 -5.65 4.54 -17.67
C LYS A 8 -6.06 4.42 -16.20
N LYS A 9 -7.35 4.62 -15.89
CA LYS A 9 -7.88 4.51 -14.53
C LYS A 9 -7.85 3.06 -14.05
N GLU A 10 -8.27 2.14 -14.90
CA GLU A 10 -8.26 0.70 -14.62
C GLU A 10 -6.85 0.17 -14.40
N GLN A 11 -5.90 0.59 -15.24
CA GLN A 11 -4.48 0.26 -15.05
C GLN A 11 -3.96 0.76 -13.70
N SER A 12 -4.40 1.94 -13.24
CA SER A 12 -4.01 2.49 -11.93
C SER A 12 -4.50 1.69 -10.73
N TYR A 13 -5.52 0.84 -10.90
CA TYR A 13 -6.08 0.02 -9.83
C TYR A 13 -5.23 -1.19 -9.48
N ILE A 14 -4.30 -1.59 -10.33
CA ILE A 14 -3.47 -2.77 -10.09
C ILE A 14 -2.01 -2.32 -9.98
N ALA A 15 -1.33 -2.70 -8.90
CA ALA A 15 0.10 -2.51 -8.76
C ALA A 15 0.86 -3.63 -9.49
N PRO A 16 2.08 -3.34 -9.99
CA PRO A 16 2.93 -4.35 -10.61
C PRO A 16 3.10 -5.65 -9.80
N CYS A 17 3.18 -5.54 -8.47
CA CYS A 17 3.35 -6.65 -7.55
C CYS A 17 2.06 -7.41 -7.20
N GLY A 18 0.90 -7.05 -7.77
CA GLY A 18 -0.38 -7.73 -7.55
C GLY A 18 -1.28 -7.13 -6.47
N ILE A 19 -0.85 -6.08 -5.77
CA ILE A 19 -1.75 -5.36 -4.86
C ILE A 19 -2.82 -4.64 -5.69
N TYR A 20 -4.09 -4.80 -5.33
CA TYR A 20 -5.16 -3.99 -5.90
C TYR A 20 -5.21 -2.62 -5.21
N CYS A 21 -4.59 -1.61 -5.82
CA CYS A 21 -4.60 -0.22 -5.37
C CYS A 21 -6.02 0.32 -5.17
N GLY A 22 -7.02 -0.16 -5.92
CA GLY A 22 -8.42 0.26 -5.74
C GLY A 22 -9.02 -0.11 -4.37
N ALA A 23 -8.38 -0.97 -3.58
CA ALA A 23 -8.75 -1.25 -2.18
C ALA A 23 -7.80 -0.58 -1.17
N CYS A 24 -6.76 0.11 -1.63
CA CYS A 24 -5.76 0.72 -0.77
C CYS A 24 -6.27 2.05 -0.22
N ASP A 25 -6.20 2.23 1.10
CA ASP A 25 -6.65 3.47 1.74
C ASP A 25 -5.86 4.70 1.26
N ALA A 26 -4.57 4.55 0.96
CA ALA A 26 -3.78 5.65 0.39
C ALA A 26 -4.33 6.10 -0.98
N TYR A 27 -4.93 5.21 -1.76
CA TYR A 27 -5.59 5.53 -3.03
C TYR A 27 -6.99 6.10 -2.80
N LEU A 28 -7.79 5.42 -1.98
CA LEU A 28 -9.19 5.77 -1.71
C LEU A 28 -9.33 7.08 -0.91
N GLY A 29 -8.39 7.37 -0.02
CA GLY A 29 -8.40 8.53 0.86
C GLY A 29 -9.45 8.46 1.98
N LYS A 30 -10.00 7.28 2.30
CA LYS A 30 -11.07 7.14 3.31
C LYS A 30 -10.59 7.62 4.68
N SER A 31 -9.45 7.13 5.16
CA SER A 31 -8.92 7.54 6.46
C SER A 31 -8.55 9.02 6.52
N LYS A 32 -8.13 9.62 5.40
CA LYS A 32 -7.81 11.04 5.30
C LYS A 32 -9.06 11.89 5.48
N GLU A 33 -10.16 11.55 4.80
CA GLU A 33 -11.45 12.26 4.98
C GLU A 33 -12.00 12.06 6.40
N LEU A 34 -11.90 10.85 6.96
CA LEU A 34 -12.27 10.60 8.35
C LEU A 34 -11.42 11.41 9.34
N ALA A 35 -10.11 11.51 9.10
CA ALA A 35 -9.22 12.32 9.95
C ALA A 35 -9.54 13.81 9.85
N LYS A 36 -9.92 14.30 8.67
CA LYS A 36 -10.35 15.68 8.47
C LYS A 36 -11.59 15.99 9.30
N GLU A 37 -12.59 15.11 9.23
CA GLU A 37 -13.84 15.30 9.96
C GLU A 37 -13.64 15.14 11.47
N LEU A 38 -12.90 14.11 11.89
CA LEU A 38 -12.55 13.93 13.30
C LEU A 38 -11.78 15.14 13.84
N HIS A 39 -10.76 15.63 13.12
CA HIS A 39 -10.03 16.83 13.54
C HIS A 39 -10.96 18.02 13.72
N ARG A 40 -11.88 18.26 12.78
CA ARG A 40 -12.84 19.38 12.87
C ARG A 40 -13.71 19.27 14.12
N ILE A 41 -14.25 18.08 14.41
CA ILE A 41 -15.08 17.83 15.59
C ILE A 41 -14.27 18.03 16.87
N LEU A 42 -13.10 17.38 16.98
CA LEU A 42 -12.25 17.42 18.17
C LEU A 42 -11.75 18.83 18.50
N ASP A 43 -11.35 19.58 17.47
CA ASP A 43 -10.94 20.97 17.61
C ASP A 43 -12.12 21.86 18.07
N GLY A 44 -13.30 21.65 17.49
CA GLY A 44 -14.50 22.44 17.80
C GLY A 44 -15.00 22.30 19.24
N PHE A 45 -14.82 21.15 19.89
CA PHE A 45 -15.14 21.01 21.33
C PHE A 45 -13.98 21.33 22.27
N ASN A 46 -12.84 21.80 21.73
CA ASN A 46 -11.64 22.08 22.50
C ASN A 46 -11.13 20.84 23.26
N ILE A 47 -10.86 19.73 22.55
CA ILE A 47 -10.35 18.48 23.14
C ILE A 47 -9.09 18.68 24.01
N LEU A 48 -8.30 19.74 23.76
CA LEU A 48 -7.13 20.08 24.57
C LEU A 48 -7.46 20.47 26.01
N ASP A 49 -8.66 21.01 26.24
CA ASP A 49 -9.17 21.39 27.56
C ASP A 49 -9.98 20.25 28.19
N VAL A 50 -10.76 19.54 27.38
CA VAL A 50 -11.67 18.48 27.85
C VAL A 50 -10.94 17.18 28.19
N ALA A 51 -9.95 16.77 27.39
CA ALA A 51 -9.31 15.46 27.53
C ALA A 51 -8.57 15.21 28.87
N PRO A 52 -7.87 16.18 29.47
CA PRO A 52 -7.26 15.97 30.78
C PRO A 52 -8.28 15.60 31.87
N VAL A 53 -9.48 16.17 31.79
CA VAL A 53 -10.55 15.95 32.78
C VAL A 53 -11.33 14.68 32.47
N VAL A 54 -11.78 14.52 31.23
CA VAL A 54 -12.71 13.43 30.85
C VAL A 54 -11.99 12.12 30.53
N LEU A 55 -10.78 12.20 29.96
CA LEU A 55 -10.01 11.05 29.52
C LEU A 55 -8.76 10.79 30.38
N GLY A 56 -8.50 11.64 31.39
CA GLY A 56 -7.28 11.56 32.22
C GLY A 56 -5.98 11.66 31.42
N THR A 57 -6.02 12.25 30.22
CA THR A 57 -4.90 12.23 29.28
C THR A 57 -4.14 13.55 29.31
N ASP A 58 -2.81 13.45 29.43
CA ASP A 58 -1.91 14.61 29.39
C ASP A 58 -2.13 15.50 28.16
N GLN A 59 -2.18 16.81 28.38
CA GLN A 59 -2.47 17.80 27.34
C GLN A 59 -1.44 17.79 26.21
N ASN A 60 -0.15 17.51 26.48
CA ASN A 60 0.87 17.45 25.44
C ASN A 60 0.69 16.21 24.54
N LYS A 61 0.22 15.08 25.07
CA LYS A 61 -0.16 13.91 24.27
C LYS A 61 -1.31 14.23 23.33
N ILE A 62 -2.34 14.94 23.81
CA ILE A 62 -3.48 15.36 22.98
C ILE A 62 -3.05 16.34 21.89
N LYS A 63 -2.20 17.32 22.23
CA LYS A 63 -1.62 18.25 21.26
C LYS A 63 -0.83 17.53 20.17
N SER A 64 -0.06 16.52 20.55
CA SER A 64 0.69 15.68 19.60
C SER A 64 -0.24 14.87 18.70
N PHE A 65 -1.30 14.27 19.27
CA PHE A 65 -2.33 13.55 18.52
C PHE A 65 -3.03 14.46 17.51
N MET A 66 -3.50 15.65 17.92
CA MET A 66 -4.15 16.62 17.04
C MET A 66 -3.22 17.06 15.90
N LYS A 67 -1.92 17.25 16.17
CA LYS A 67 -0.92 17.57 15.13
C LYS A 67 -0.78 16.46 14.10
N ILE A 68 -0.72 15.19 14.54
CA ILE A 68 -0.65 14.03 13.64
C ILE A 68 -1.94 13.94 12.82
N LEU A 69 -3.10 14.06 13.47
CA LEU A 69 -4.41 13.98 12.82
C LEU A 69 -4.57 15.08 11.74
N LYS A 70 -4.17 16.32 12.05
CA LYS A 70 -4.14 17.45 11.11
C LYS A 70 -3.20 17.23 9.94
N LYS A 71 -2.05 16.59 10.18
CA LYS A 71 -1.11 16.25 9.11
C LYS A 71 -1.71 15.17 8.20
N TRP A 72 -2.34 14.16 8.79
CA TRP A 72 -3.00 13.07 8.07
C TRP A 72 -4.15 13.60 7.21
N SER A 73 -4.99 14.48 7.75
CA SER A 73 -6.13 15.08 7.03
C SER A 73 -5.74 15.92 5.81
N LYS A 74 -4.48 16.36 5.73
CA LYS A 74 -3.92 17.14 4.61
C LYS A 74 -3.15 16.29 3.61
N GLY A 75 -3.14 14.96 3.78
CA GLY A 75 -2.46 14.05 2.86
C GLY A 75 -3.01 14.13 1.44
N ILE A 76 -2.17 13.78 0.45
CA ILE A 76 -2.57 13.69 -0.96
C ILE A 76 -2.90 12.24 -1.26
N ASN A 77 -4.02 11.99 -1.97
CA ASN A 77 -4.37 10.65 -2.39
C ASN A 77 -3.33 10.12 -3.40
N CYS A 78 -2.90 8.87 -3.19
CA CYS A 78 -2.04 8.14 -4.09
C CYS A 78 -2.74 7.88 -5.42
N LYS A 79 -2.02 8.03 -6.53
CA LYS A 79 -2.53 7.77 -7.89
C LYS A 79 -2.48 6.29 -8.30
N GLY A 80 -2.07 5.40 -7.40
CA GLY A 80 -1.83 3.97 -7.69
C GLY A 80 -0.48 3.74 -8.37
N CYS A 81 0.13 2.58 -8.18
CA CYS A 81 1.52 2.34 -8.62
C CYS A 81 1.70 2.50 -10.15
N ASN A 82 0.74 2.00 -10.94
CA ASN A 82 0.73 2.19 -12.39
C ASN A 82 0.19 3.57 -12.82
N GLY A 83 -0.41 4.35 -11.92
CA GLY A 83 -0.80 5.75 -12.14
C GLY A 83 0.24 6.77 -11.69
N GLY A 84 1.48 6.34 -11.38
CA GLY A 84 2.57 7.20 -10.93
C GLY A 84 2.61 7.47 -9.42
N GLY A 85 1.85 6.72 -8.63
CA GLY A 85 1.96 6.67 -7.17
C GLY A 85 2.94 5.60 -6.68
N GLY A 86 2.87 5.28 -5.39
CA GLY A 86 3.79 4.34 -4.74
C GLY A 86 5.19 4.93 -4.54
N ASN A 87 6.17 4.08 -4.22
CA ASN A 87 7.57 4.49 -4.10
C ASN A 87 8.22 4.54 -5.50
N PRO A 88 8.66 5.71 -6.00
CA PRO A 88 9.31 5.84 -7.31
C PRO A 88 10.57 4.99 -7.47
N MET A 89 11.24 4.66 -6.35
CA MET A 89 12.45 3.84 -6.33
C MET A 89 12.19 2.34 -6.25
N CYS A 90 10.92 1.91 -6.22
CA CYS A 90 10.58 0.49 -6.13
C CYS A 90 11.17 -0.29 -7.33
N PRO A 91 11.99 -1.34 -7.09
CA PRO A 91 12.63 -2.11 -8.16
C PRO A 91 11.61 -2.86 -9.03
N ILE A 92 10.45 -3.24 -8.48
CA ILE A 92 9.38 -3.90 -9.23
C ILE A 92 8.76 -2.95 -10.26
N ILE A 93 8.44 -1.70 -9.86
CA ILE A 93 7.89 -0.69 -10.78
C ILE A 93 8.87 -0.39 -11.92
N LYS A 94 10.16 -0.27 -11.60
CA LYS A 94 11.21 -0.06 -12.61
C LYS A 94 11.28 -1.23 -13.60
N CYS A 95 11.28 -2.46 -13.08
CA CYS A 95 11.36 -3.68 -13.89
C CYS A 95 10.16 -3.83 -14.85
N THR A 96 8.93 -3.64 -14.37
CA THR A 96 7.75 -3.79 -15.23
C THR A 96 7.68 -2.69 -16.29
N LYS A 97 8.08 -1.45 -15.97
CA LYS A 97 8.21 -0.37 -16.98
C LYS A 97 9.21 -0.72 -18.08
N GLN A 98 10.40 -1.21 -17.73
CA GLN A 98 11.44 -1.60 -18.70
C GLN A 98 10.96 -2.72 -19.64
N LYS A 99 10.17 -3.66 -19.12
CA LYS A 99 9.62 -4.79 -19.88
C LYS A 99 8.27 -4.50 -20.55
N ASN A 100 7.75 -3.28 -20.42
CA ASN A 100 6.40 -2.91 -20.87
C ASN A 100 5.29 -3.84 -20.32
N PHE A 101 5.42 -4.27 -19.07
CA PHE A 101 4.43 -5.07 -18.36
C PHE A 101 3.55 -4.20 -17.47
N LEU A 102 2.26 -4.54 -17.36
CA LEU A 102 1.36 -3.95 -16.37
C LEU A 102 1.58 -4.57 -14.99
N THR A 103 1.79 -5.89 -14.93
CA THR A 103 2.12 -6.61 -13.68
C THR A 103 3.14 -7.71 -13.88
N CYS A 104 3.68 -8.22 -12.76
CA CYS A 104 4.62 -9.32 -12.76
C CYS A 104 4.06 -10.61 -13.39
N THR A 105 2.74 -10.78 -13.49
CA THR A 105 2.18 -12.01 -14.06
C THR A 105 2.39 -12.15 -15.57
N GLU A 106 2.77 -11.08 -16.26
CA GLU A 106 3.18 -11.11 -17.67
C GLU A 106 4.60 -11.65 -17.85
N CYS A 107 5.38 -11.74 -16.78
CA CYS A 107 6.74 -12.25 -16.82
C CYS A 107 6.76 -13.78 -16.72
N GLU A 108 7.42 -14.45 -17.66
CA GLU A 108 7.58 -15.92 -17.63
C GLU A 108 8.35 -16.40 -16.39
N ASN A 109 9.29 -15.57 -15.90
CA ASN A 109 10.08 -15.84 -14.71
C ASN A 109 9.36 -15.48 -13.39
N PHE A 110 8.04 -15.27 -13.41
CA PHE A 110 7.26 -15.01 -12.19
C PHE A 110 6.79 -16.32 -11.54
N PRO A 111 6.94 -16.49 -10.22
CA PRO A 111 7.48 -15.55 -9.23
C PRO A 111 9.00 -15.38 -9.32
N CYS A 112 9.47 -14.14 -9.13
CA CYS A 112 10.89 -13.82 -9.20
C CYS A 112 11.69 -14.61 -8.18
N GLN A 113 12.73 -15.31 -8.63
CA GLN A 113 13.73 -15.89 -7.75
C GLN A 113 14.82 -14.84 -7.44
N PRO A 114 15.39 -14.83 -6.24
CA PRO A 114 16.59 -14.03 -5.96
C PRO A 114 17.73 -14.44 -6.89
N SER A 115 18.41 -13.48 -7.51
CA SER A 115 19.62 -13.73 -8.32
C SER A 115 20.88 -13.15 -7.66
N GLU A 116 22.07 -13.62 -8.04
CA GLU A 116 23.33 -13.03 -7.54
C GLU A 116 23.50 -11.55 -7.93
N GLU A 117 22.90 -11.14 -9.06
CA GLU A 117 22.81 -9.75 -9.51
C GLU A 117 21.87 -8.88 -8.65
N ASP A 118 20.97 -9.51 -7.90
CA ASP A 118 20.06 -8.80 -7.02
C ASP A 118 20.86 -8.43 -5.76
N GLY A 119 21.26 -7.16 -5.67
CA GLY A 119 22.04 -6.66 -4.52
C GLY A 119 21.48 -7.15 -3.18
N LYS A 120 22.37 -7.39 -2.21
CA LYS A 120 22.08 -8.10 -0.94
C LYS A 120 20.92 -7.55 -0.12
N MET A 121 20.50 -6.30 -0.37
CA MET A 121 19.45 -5.65 0.39
C MET A 121 18.07 -5.87 -0.24
N PRO A 122 17.11 -6.55 0.44
CA PRO A 122 15.80 -6.90 -0.11
C PRO A 122 15.00 -5.71 -0.64
N LEU A 123 15.15 -4.52 -0.04
CA LEU A 123 14.46 -3.29 -0.46
C LEU A 123 14.94 -2.75 -1.82
N MET A 124 16.13 -3.16 -2.27
CA MET A 124 16.77 -2.64 -3.48
C MET A 124 16.69 -3.60 -4.67
N ASN A 125 16.28 -4.85 -4.45
CA ASN A 125 16.13 -5.82 -5.53
C ASN A 125 14.67 -6.29 -5.69
N LYS A 126 14.32 -6.74 -6.89
CA LYS A 126 12.94 -7.05 -7.27
C LYS A 126 12.36 -8.27 -6.54
N ALA A 127 13.16 -9.33 -6.35
CA ALA A 127 12.72 -10.56 -5.69
C ALA A 127 12.50 -10.36 -4.19
N GLY A 128 13.47 -9.74 -3.50
CA GLY A 128 13.39 -9.40 -2.09
C GLY A 128 12.27 -8.40 -1.79
N MET A 129 12.07 -7.40 -2.67
CA MET A 129 10.97 -6.45 -2.51
C MET A 129 9.61 -7.16 -2.70
N LEU A 130 9.51 -8.07 -3.67
CA LEU A 130 8.28 -8.84 -3.88
C LEU A 130 7.99 -9.74 -2.68
N GLU A 131 9.00 -10.39 -2.11
CA GLU A 131 8.83 -11.23 -0.91
C GLU A 131 8.40 -10.41 0.30
N LEU A 132 9.02 -9.25 0.53
CA LEU A 132 8.62 -8.34 1.61
C LEU A 132 7.16 -7.90 1.47
N ILE A 133 6.78 -7.48 0.26
CA ILE A 133 5.40 -7.12 -0.06
C ILE A 133 4.49 -8.32 0.19
N SER A 134 4.88 -9.51 -0.25
CA SER A 134 4.06 -10.70 -0.11
C SER A 134 3.82 -11.07 1.35
N LYS A 135 4.86 -11.11 2.18
CA LYS A 135 4.71 -11.29 3.63
C LYS A 135 3.80 -10.23 4.25
N ARG A 136 3.97 -8.97 3.86
CA ARG A 136 3.15 -7.87 4.38
C ARG A 136 1.66 -8.05 4.09
N TYR A 137 1.31 -8.52 2.89
CA TYR A 137 -0.07 -8.69 2.46
C TYR A 137 -0.57 -10.13 2.62
N GLY A 138 0.11 -10.97 3.43
CA GLY A 138 -0.29 -12.36 3.64
C GLY A 138 -0.34 -13.18 2.35
N TYR A 139 0.56 -12.90 1.40
CA TYR A 139 0.64 -13.47 0.04
C TYR A 139 -0.57 -13.19 -0.86
N TRP A 140 -1.52 -12.36 -0.42
CA TRP A 140 -2.70 -11.99 -1.19
C TRP A 140 -2.38 -11.34 -2.55
N ASN A 141 -1.29 -10.58 -2.64
CA ASN A 141 -0.83 -10.00 -3.91
C ASN A 141 -0.38 -11.09 -4.91
N ILE A 142 0.18 -12.20 -4.45
CA ILE A 142 0.56 -13.33 -5.30
C ILE A 142 -0.68 -14.09 -5.79
N GLU A 143 -1.67 -14.27 -4.91
CA GLU A 143 -2.97 -14.84 -5.28
C GLU A 143 -3.66 -13.99 -6.35
N ASN A 144 -3.64 -12.66 -6.21
CA ASN A 144 -4.15 -11.75 -7.22
C ASN A 144 -3.43 -11.89 -8.57
N LEU A 145 -2.09 -12.01 -8.57
CA LEU A 145 -1.34 -12.21 -9.82
C LEU A 145 -1.72 -13.53 -10.49
N LYS A 146 -1.86 -14.62 -9.72
CA LYS A 146 -2.35 -15.90 -10.23
C LYS A 146 -3.76 -15.79 -10.79
N ARG A 147 -4.65 -15.09 -10.08
CA ARG A 147 -6.03 -14.85 -10.51
C ARG A 147 -6.08 -14.06 -11.81
N ILE A 148 -5.31 -12.98 -11.93
CA ILE A 148 -5.17 -12.20 -13.17
C ILE A 148 -4.71 -13.08 -14.32
N LYS A 149 -3.75 -14.00 -14.10
CA LYS A 149 -3.29 -14.93 -15.13
C LYS A 149 -4.40 -15.84 -15.64
N GLU A 150 -5.27 -16.28 -14.73
CA GLU A 150 -6.38 -17.20 -15.01
C GLU A 150 -7.54 -16.51 -15.74
N ILE A 151 -7.96 -15.34 -15.26
CA ILE A 151 -9.22 -14.71 -15.69
C ILE A 151 -9.06 -13.39 -16.47
N GLY A 152 -7.83 -12.91 -16.65
CA GLY A 152 -7.55 -11.61 -17.24
C GLY A 152 -7.71 -10.44 -16.26
N TYR A 153 -7.19 -9.28 -16.66
CA TYR A 153 -7.22 -8.07 -15.87
C TYR A 153 -8.63 -7.51 -15.72
N LYS A 154 -9.42 -7.44 -16.80
CA LYS A 154 -10.73 -6.77 -16.76
C LYS A 154 -11.66 -7.41 -15.74
N LYS A 155 -11.83 -8.73 -15.84
CA LYS A 155 -12.66 -9.51 -14.93
C LYS A 155 -12.12 -9.47 -13.48
N PHE A 156 -10.80 -9.51 -13.30
CA PHE A 156 -10.21 -9.35 -11.97
C PHE A 156 -10.52 -7.99 -11.34
N ILE A 157 -10.43 -6.90 -12.12
CA ILE A 157 -10.78 -5.56 -11.64
C ILE A 157 -12.24 -5.52 -11.20
N GLU A 158 -13.15 -6.06 -12.01
CA GLU A 158 -14.58 -6.14 -11.68
C GLU A 158 -14.82 -6.91 -10.36
N GLU A 159 -14.22 -8.10 -10.21
CA GLU A 159 -14.28 -8.88 -8.96
C GLU A 159 -13.79 -8.07 -7.74
N MET A 160 -12.69 -7.35 -7.89
CA MET A 160 -12.11 -6.55 -6.82
C MET A 160 -12.93 -5.29 -6.52
N GLN A 161 -13.49 -4.63 -7.52
CA GLN A 161 -14.41 -3.51 -7.33
C GLN A 161 -15.64 -3.92 -6.54
N GLU A 162 -16.22 -5.09 -6.82
CA GLU A 162 -17.35 -5.63 -6.05
C GLU A 162 -16.98 -5.91 -4.60
N LYS A 163 -15.78 -6.46 -4.33
CA LYS A 163 -15.28 -6.61 -2.95
C LYS A 163 -15.16 -5.27 -2.24
N VAL A 164 -14.60 -4.25 -2.91
CA VAL A 164 -14.44 -2.91 -2.34
C VAL A 164 -15.79 -2.24 -2.07
N LYS A 165 -16.77 -2.41 -2.95
CA LYS A 165 -18.15 -1.94 -2.72
C LYS A 165 -18.77 -2.57 -1.47
N LYS A 166 -18.46 -3.84 -1.19
CA LYS A 166 -18.87 -4.56 0.03
C LYS A 166 -18.05 -4.22 1.27
N GLY A 167 -17.13 -3.26 1.17
CA GLY A 167 -16.37 -2.75 2.31
C GLY A 167 -14.93 -3.27 2.41
N PHE A 168 -14.49 -4.15 1.53
CA PHE A 168 -13.12 -4.67 1.57
C PHE A 168 -12.08 -3.55 1.41
N LEU A 169 -11.03 -3.61 2.22
CA LEU A 169 -9.85 -2.78 2.17
C LEU A 169 -8.59 -3.64 2.18
N THR A 170 -7.49 -3.14 1.61
CA THR A 170 -6.21 -3.86 1.72
C THR A 170 -5.75 -4.04 3.17
N SER A 171 -6.23 -3.21 4.11
CA SER A 171 -5.95 -3.37 5.54
C SER A 171 -6.46 -4.70 6.10
N ASP A 172 -7.46 -5.33 5.46
CA ASP A 172 -8.06 -6.58 5.92
C ASP A 172 -7.14 -7.79 5.71
N VAL A 173 -6.15 -7.66 4.81
CA VAL A 173 -5.18 -8.72 4.49
C VAL A 173 -3.75 -8.39 4.94
N ILE A 174 -3.51 -7.16 5.44
CA ILE A 174 -2.20 -6.74 5.90
C ILE A 174 -1.90 -7.40 7.25
N THR A 175 -0.74 -8.05 7.35
CA THR A 175 -0.27 -8.66 8.61
C THR A 175 -0.03 -7.61 9.70
N LYS A 176 -0.26 -8.03 10.94
CA LYS A 176 0.12 -7.27 12.16
C LYS A 176 1.61 -7.40 12.49
N GLU A 177 2.35 -8.26 11.79
CA GLU A 177 3.79 -8.39 11.98
C GLU A 177 4.51 -7.08 11.64
N MET A 178 5.38 -6.65 12.53
CA MET A 178 6.17 -5.43 12.41
C MET A 178 7.38 -5.62 11.48
N LEU A 179 7.10 -5.92 10.21
CA LEU A 179 8.12 -6.26 9.22
C LEU A 179 9.13 -5.13 9.03
N PHE A 180 8.66 -3.90 8.76
CA PHE A 180 9.54 -2.78 8.47
C PHE A 180 10.45 -2.37 9.63
N SER A 181 9.96 -2.36 10.87
CA SER A 181 10.80 -2.00 12.02
C SER A 181 11.85 -3.07 12.30
N LYS A 182 11.52 -4.36 12.13
CA LYS A 182 12.51 -5.45 12.19
C LYS A 182 13.60 -5.27 11.12
N PHE A 183 13.23 -4.87 9.91
CA PHE A 183 14.21 -4.59 8.85
C PHE A 183 15.11 -3.38 9.16
N VAL A 184 14.56 -2.28 9.66
CA VAL A 184 15.36 -1.10 10.05
C VAL A 184 16.37 -1.47 11.14
N GLN A 185 15.94 -2.22 12.17
CA GLN A 185 16.82 -2.69 13.24
C GLN A 185 17.93 -3.63 12.73
N GLN A 186 17.65 -4.47 11.74
CA GLN A 186 18.66 -5.36 11.14
C GLN A 186 19.74 -4.60 10.36
N ILE A 187 19.36 -3.54 9.64
CA ILE A 187 20.32 -2.67 8.93
C ILE A 187 21.23 -1.96 9.94
N GLU A 188 20.64 -1.32 10.96
CA GLU A 188 21.38 -0.61 12.03
C GLU A 188 22.36 -1.51 12.79
N ASN A 189 22.05 -2.80 12.93
CA ASN A 189 22.91 -3.78 13.60
C ASN A 189 23.99 -4.38 12.68
N SER A 190 23.83 -4.30 11.36
CA SER A 190 24.82 -4.80 10.38
C SER A 190 25.90 -3.77 10.01
N GLU A 191 25.68 -2.51 10.38
CA GLU A 191 26.62 -1.40 10.23
C GLU A 191 27.47 -1.14 11.50
N LYS A 192 27.29 -1.96 12.53
CA LYS A 192 28.11 -2.00 13.76
C LYS A 192 29.02 -3.22 13.76
#